data_AF-A0A8H9LMM8-F1
#
_entry.id   AF-A0A8H9LMM8-F1
#
_cell.length_a   1.000
_cell.length_b   1.000
_cell.length_c   1.000
_cell.angle_alpha   90.00
_cell.angle_beta   90.00
_cell.angle_gamma   90.00
#
_symmetry.space_group_name_H-M   'P 1'
#
loop_
_entity.id
_entity.type
_entity.pdbx_description
1 polymer ?
#
loop_
_entity_poly.entity_id
_entity_poly.type
_entity_poly.pdbx_seq_one_letter_code
_entity_poly.pdbx_strand_id
1 'polypeptide(L)'
;MTGILLAAEDLSMFGRDPWWLVLVKAVFCFAFLLLTVLFAIVWERKVVAWMQRRIGPNRAGPWGMLQSLADGAKLMLKEDVVVKRADKVVYVLAPIVAAIPAFMAFAVIPFGPADNQVSIFGQRTTMQLTDLPIALLYILAVASIGIYGIVLAGWSSGSTYPLLGSLRSCAQMISYEIAMGAAFASVFLYSGSMSTSTIVESQADRWYIVLLPVSFLIYIVTMVGEVNRAPFDMPESEGDLVGGFNTEYSSIKFAMFMLAEYINMVTVSAVAVTLFLGGWRAPFPVTAFWEGANQGWWPMLWFTLKLQLLLFLFIWLRGTLPRVRYDQLMKLGWKVLIPVSVVWLMLVATVRTLRNENMPFADIALYVFGGLIFLLLLSFVIDFYRDRRDKEREAQEGAQEPAFDPMAGGYPVPPLPGQALPPVPRRPARGERELVVSGAPDTVSDRGDTEGKEASDD
;
A
#
# COMPACT_ATOMS: atom_id res chain seq x y z
N MET A 1 -39.64 10.34 11.03
CA MET A 1 -39.14 9.09 10.44
C MET A 1 -39.50 9.06 8.96
N THR A 2 -38.83 9.87 8.15
CA THR A 2 -38.85 9.74 6.68
C THR A 2 -37.67 8.86 6.33
N GLY A 3 -37.95 7.62 5.96
CA GLY A 3 -36.94 6.65 5.57
C GLY A 3 -36.12 7.21 4.41
N ILE A 4 -34.81 7.32 4.63
CA ILE A 4 -33.82 7.41 3.56
C ILE A 4 -33.87 6.04 2.87
N LEU A 5 -34.81 5.87 1.94
CA LEU A 5 -34.60 4.90 0.87
C LEU A 5 -33.37 5.43 0.14
N LEU A 6 -32.25 4.71 0.27
CA LEU A 6 -31.17 4.75 -0.73
C LEU A 6 -31.89 4.75 -2.08
N ALA A 7 -31.76 5.83 -2.85
CA ALA A 7 -32.35 5.90 -4.17
C ALA A 7 -31.98 4.60 -4.88
N ALA A 8 -32.98 3.83 -5.29
CA ALA A 8 -32.73 2.57 -5.99
C ALA A 8 -31.90 2.93 -7.23
N GLU A 9 -30.61 2.62 -7.20
CA GLU A 9 -29.70 2.92 -8.29
C GLU A 9 -30.19 2.16 -9.52
N ASP A 10 -30.63 2.89 -10.55
CA ASP A 10 -31.06 2.28 -11.81
C ASP A 10 -29.82 1.95 -12.65
N LEU A 11 -29.12 0.88 -12.26
CA LEU A 11 -27.99 0.30 -13.01
C LEU A 11 -28.47 -0.66 -14.11
N SER A 12 -29.75 -0.60 -14.51
CA SER A 12 -30.34 -1.56 -15.46
C SER A 12 -29.75 -1.51 -16.87
N MET A 13 -28.93 -0.49 -17.17
CA MET A 13 -28.14 -0.38 -18.39
C MET A 13 -26.93 -1.32 -18.43
N PHE A 14 -26.42 -1.75 -17.27
CA PHE A 14 -25.31 -2.70 -17.19
C PHE A 14 -25.82 -4.15 -17.24
N GLY A 15 -25.05 -5.04 -17.88
CA GLY A 15 -25.41 -6.46 -17.99
C GLY A 15 -26.40 -6.83 -19.09
N ARG A 16 -26.87 -5.85 -19.88
CA ARG A 16 -27.69 -6.08 -21.10
C ARG A 16 -26.86 -6.11 -22.40
N ASP A 17 -25.56 -5.86 -22.30
CA ASP A 17 -24.63 -5.93 -23.42
C ASP A 17 -24.55 -7.37 -23.97
N PRO A 18 -24.48 -7.56 -25.30
CA PRO A 18 -24.20 -8.87 -25.89
C PRO A 18 -22.88 -9.45 -25.38
N TRP A 19 -22.81 -10.78 -25.17
CA TRP A 19 -21.63 -11.45 -24.62
C TRP A 19 -20.33 -11.16 -25.40
N TRP A 20 -20.41 -11.02 -26.73
CA TRP A 20 -19.25 -10.72 -27.58
C TRP A 20 -18.72 -9.31 -27.34
N LEU A 21 -19.61 -8.36 -27.02
CA LEU A 21 -19.24 -6.98 -26.72
C LEU A 21 -18.60 -6.89 -25.33
N VAL A 22 -19.09 -7.66 -24.35
CA VAL A 22 -18.45 -7.82 -23.04
C VAL A 22 -17.04 -8.38 -23.19
N LEU A 23 -16.85 -9.38 -24.06
CA LEU A 23 -15.52 -9.94 -24.34
C LEU A 23 -14.58 -8.92 -24.98
N VAL A 24 -15.06 -8.13 -25.95
CA VAL A 24 -14.28 -7.05 -26.57
C VAL A 24 -13.88 -6.00 -25.53
N LYS A 25 -14.80 -5.58 -24.66
CA LYS A 25 -14.50 -4.65 -23.56
C LYS A 25 -13.49 -5.22 -22.57
N ALA A 26 -13.59 -6.51 -22.23
CA ALA A 26 -12.65 -7.17 -21.32
C ALA A 26 -11.24 -7.23 -21.93
N VAL A 27 -11.12 -7.60 -23.21
CA VAL A 27 -9.85 -7.60 -23.96
C VAL A 27 -9.28 -6.19 -24.05
N PHE A 28 -10.13 -5.18 -24.27
CA PHE A 28 -9.72 -3.78 -24.27
C PHE A 28 -9.17 -3.34 -22.91
N CYS A 29 -9.86 -3.64 -21.79
CA CYS A 29 -9.39 -3.31 -20.45
C CYS A 29 -8.05 -3.99 -20.15
N PHE A 30 -7.93 -5.27 -20.50
CA PHE A 30 -6.68 -6.03 -20.35
C PHE A 30 -5.53 -5.40 -21.15
N ALA A 31 -5.77 -5.09 -22.43
CA ALA A 31 -4.77 -4.44 -23.29
C ALA A 31 -4.40 -3.03 -22.80
N PHE A 32 -5.38 -2.24 -22.36
CA PHE A 32 -5.16 -0.91 -21.81
C PHE A 32 -4.26 -0.97 -20.57
N LEU A 33 -4.52 -1.90 -19.64
CA LEU A 33 -3.70 -2.10 -18.46
C LEU A 33 -2.27 -2.52 -18.83
N LEU A 34 -2.11 -3.53 -19.70
CA LEU A 34 -0.79 -3.98 -20.13
C LEU A 34 0.01 -2.86 -20.79
N LEU A 35 -0.60 -2.10 -21.71
CA LEU A 35 0.07 -0.98 -22.38
C LEU A 35 0.44 0.13 -21.40
N THR A 36 -0.45 0.45 -20.46
CA THR A 36 -0.20 1.46 -19.41
C THR A 36 0.97 1.02 -18.53
N VAL A 37 1.04 -0.25 -18.14
CA VAL A 37 2.15 -0.79 -17.34
C VAL A 37 3.47 -0.78 -18.12
N LEU A 38 3.48 -1.26 -19.37
CA LEU A 38 4.68 -1.25 -20.20
C LEU A 38 5.22 0.17 -20.38
N PHE A 39 4.32 1.14 -20.60
CA PHE A 39 4.65 2.56 -20.66
C PHE A 39 5.17 3.09 -19.33
N ALA A 40 4.46 2.82 -18.22
CA ALA A 40 4.83 3.26 -16.88
C ALA A 40 6.24 2.81 -16.49
N ILE A 41 6.64 1.57 -16.81
CA ILE A 41 7.98 1.04 -16.52
C ILE A 41 9.07 1.82 -17.28
N VAL A 42 8.90 2.08 -18.58
CA VAL A 42 9.88 2.89 -19.34
C VAL A 42 9.90 4.32 -18.82
N TRP A 43 8.71 4.87 -18.56
CA TRP A 43 8.55 6.25 -18.09
C TRP A 43 9.22 6.46 -16.73
N GLU A 44 9.04 5.53 -15.79
CA GLU A 44 9.70 5.53 -14.49
C GLU A 44 11.22 5.53 -14.63
N ARG A 45 11.78 4.63 -15.46
CA ARG A 45 13.23 4.59 -15.72
C ARG A 45 13.77 5.90 -16.28
N LYS A 46 12.99 6.59 -17.11
CA LYS A 46 13.39 7.87 -17.71
C LYS A 46 13.31 9.03 -16.73
N VAL A 47 12.20 9.18 -16.03
CA VAL A 47 11.99 10.28 -15.09
C VAL A 47 12.99 10.19 -13.94
N VAL A 48 13.18 9.01 -13.35
CA VAL A 48 14.18 8.82 -12.28
C VAL A 48 15.60 9.11 -12.79
N ALA A 49 15.92 8.69 -14.02
CA ALA A 49 17.21 9.03 -14.64
C ALA A 49 17.38 10.55 -14.80
N TRP A 50 16.37 11.25 -15.30
CA TRP A 50 16.41 12.71 -15.46
C TRP A 50 16.55 13.45 -14.13
N MET A 51 15.84 13.01 -13.09
CA MET A 51 15.98 13.55 -11.73
C MET A 51 17.40 13.41 -11.19
N GLN A 52 18.07 12.30 -11.54
CA GLN A 52 19.46 12.01 -11.17
C GLN A 52 20.49 12.62 -12.13
N ARG A 53 20.06 13.48 -13.08
CA ARG A 53 20.91 14.04 -14.16
C ARG A 53 21.65 12.97 -14.99
N ARG A 54 21.06 11.79 -15.18
CA ARG A 54 21.54 10.76 -16.11
C ARG A 54 20.53 10.53 -17.22
N ILE A 55 21.00 9.95 -18.32
CA ILE A 55 20.16 9.68 -19.48
C ILE A 55 19.44 8.34 -19.26
N GLY A 56 18.11 8.32 -19.44
CA GLY A 56 17.30 7.11 -19.38
C GLY A 56 17.47 6.18 -20.59
N PRO A 57 16.67 5.10 -20.69
CA PRO A 57 16.74 4.17 -21.82
C PRO A 57 16.51 4.87 -23.17
N ASN A 58 17.50 4.77 -24.08
CA ASN A 58 17.49 5.43 -25.39
C ASN A 58 17.80 4.49 -26.59
N ARG A 59 17.96 3.18 -26.37
CA ARG A 59 18.44 2.24 -27.41
C ARG A 59 17.33 1.38 -28.03
N ALA A 60 16.51 0.71 -27.22
CA ALA A 60 15.51 -0.24 -27.72
C ALA A 60 14.28 0.49 -28.30
N GLY A 61 14.31 0.74 -29.61
CA GLY A 61 13.25 1.45 -30.35
C GLY A 61 13.34 2.97 -30.25
N PRO A 62 12.39 3.71 -30.86
CA PRO A 62 12.34 5.16 -30.79
C PRO A 62 12.27 5.62 -29.34
N TRP A 63 13.25 6.42 -28.91
CA TRP A 63 13.41 6.87 -27.52
C TRP A 63 13.40 5.73 -26.48
N GLY A 64 13.78 4.50 -26.81
CA GLY A 64 13.82 3.40 -25.83
C GLY A 64 12.45 2.85 -25.39
N MET A 65 11.35 3.20 -26.07
CA MET A 65 9.99 2.79 -25.70
C MET A 65 9.75 1.27 -25.80
N LEU A 66 10.52 0.56 -26.63
CA LEU A 66 10.38 -0.90 -26.79
C LEU A 66 11.14 -1.69 -25.71
N GLN A 67 11.80 -1.02 -24.75
CA GLN A 67 12.58 -1.71 -23.72
C GLN A 67 11.72 -2.61 -22.83
N SER A 68 10.57 -2.14 -22.35
CA SER A 68 9.69 -2.98 -21.50
C SER A 68 9.17 -4.21 -22.24
N LEU A 69 8.93 -4.10 -23.54
CA LEU A 69 8.52 -5.23 -24.38
C LEU A 69 9.66 -6.26 -24.51
N ALA A 70 10.89 -5.80 -24.71
CA ALA A 70 12.07 -6.68 -24.74
C ALA A 70 12.31 -7.36 -23.38
N ASP A 71 12.10 -6.65 -22.27
CA ASP A 71 12.20 -7.20 -20.92
C ASP A 71 11.12 -8.28 -20.68
N GLY A 72 9.89 -8.05 -21.14
CA GLY A 72 8.81 -9.04 -21.10
C GLY A 72 9.13 -10.30 -21.90
N ALA A 73 9.58 -10.15 -23.15
CA ALA A 73 10.00 -11.27 -24.00
C ALA A 73 11.16 -12.06 -23.38
N LYS A 74 12.14 -11.36 -22.79
CA LYS A 74 13.24 -11.98 -22.04
C LYS A 74 12.71 -12.83 -20.89
N LEU A 75 11.75 -12.33 -20.10
CA LEU A 75 11.21 -13.07 -18.97
C LEU A 75 10.43 -14.31 -19.40
N MET A 76 9.76 -14.31 -20.56
CA MET A 76 9.08 -15.49 -21.11
C MET A 76 10.06 -16.57 -21.60
N LEU A 77 11.20 -16.16 -22.16
CA LEU A 77 12.24 -17.08 -22.65
C LEU A 77 13.22 -17.51 -21.55
N LYS A 78 13.17 -16.86 -20.38
CA LYS A 78 14.03 -17.17 -19.23
C LYS A 78 13.64 -18.54 -18.67
N GLU A 79 14.64 -19.31 -18.23
CA GLU A 79 14.42 -20.58 -17.55
C GLU A 79 13.56 -20.42 -16.29
N ASP A 80 12.49 -21.22 -16.22
CA ASP A 80 11.60 -21.27 -15.07
C ASP A 80 12.06 -22.36 -14.08
N VAL A 81 12.64 -21.92 -12.95
CA VAL A 81 13.18 -22.81 -11.92
C VAL A 81 12.14 -23.01 -10.81
N VAL A 82 11.90 -24.26 -10.43
CA VAL A 82 11.08 -24.62 -9.27
C VAL A 82 11.98 -25.17 -8.17
N VAL A 83 11.94 -24.53 -7.00
CA VAL A 83 12.77 -24.89 -5.85
C VAL A 83 12.38 -26.27 -5.31
N LYS A 84 13.38 -27.11 -4.98
CA LYS A 84 13.15 -28.49 -4.51
C LYS A 84 12.38 -28.58 -3.19
N ARG A 85 12.58 -27.61 -2.29
CA ARG A 85 11.93 -27.55 -0.96
C ARG A 85 10.57 -26.84 -0.97
N ALA A 86 10.19 -26.24 -2.10
CA ALA A 86 8.95 -25.48 -2.21
C ALA A 86 7.73 -26.41 -2.33
N ASP A 87 6.59 -25.96 -1.81
CA ASP A 87 5.31 -26.60 -2.10
C ASP A 87 4.92 -26.30 -3.56
N LYS A 88 4.95 -27.31 -4.43
CA LYS A 88 4.82 -27.12 -5.87
C LYS A 88 3.48 -26.52 -6.30
N VAL A 89 2.40 -26.89 -5.60
CA VAL A 89 1.05 -26.47 -5.98
C VAL A 89 0.87 -25.00 -5.64
N VAL A 90 1.14 -24.62 -4.40
CA VAL A 90 1.00 -23.23 -3.94
C VAL A 90 2.03 -22.34 -4.63
N TYR A 91 3.24 -22.84 -4.89
CA TYR A 91 4.28 -22.09 -5.59
C TYR A 91 3.85 -21.66 -7.00
N VAL A 92 3.14 -22.51 -7.75
CA VAL A 92 2.63 -22.17 -9.09
C VAL A 92 1.35 -21.34 -9.02
N LEU A 93 0.49 -21.57 -8.02
CA LEU A 93 -0.79 -20.85 -7.88
C LEU A 93 -0.62 -19.42 -7.33
N ALA A 94 0.33 -19.18 -6.45
CA ALA A 94 0.48 -17.88 -5.78
C ALA A 94 0.60 -16.67 -6.73
N PRO A 95 1.41 -16.71 -7.81
CA PRO A 95 1.45 -15.63 -8.80
C PRO A 95 0.11 -15.40 -9.52
N ILE A 96 -0.64 -16.48 -9.78
CA ILE A 96 -1.94 -16.43 -10.44
C ILE A 96 -2.98 -15.75 -9.53
N VAL A 97 -2.96 -16.12 -8.24
CA VAL A 97 -3.80 -15.52 -7.20
C VAL A 97 -3.45 -14.04 -6.97
N ALA A 98 -2.21 -13.61 -7.19
CA ALA A 98 -1.86 -12.18 -7.15
C ALA A 98 -2.30 -11.43 -8.43
N ALA A 99 -2.12 -12.03 -9.61
CA ALA A 99 -2.36 -11.36 -10.88
C ALA A 99 -3.84 -11.22 -11.25
N ILE A 100 -4.66 -12.26 -11.06
CA ILE A 100 -6.09 -12.24 -11.43
C ILE A 100 -6.84 -11.08 -10.74
N PRO A 101 -6.73 -10.90 -9.41
CA PRO A 101 -7.38 -9.80 -8.72
C PRO A 101 -6.95 -8.43 -9.22
N ALA A 102 -5.67 -8.24 -9.56
CA ALA A 102 -5.16 -6.97 -10.05
C ALA A 102 -5.88 -6.52 -11.34
N PHE A 103 -6.16 -7.44 -12.26
CA PHE A 103 -6.95 -7.17 -13.47
C PHE A 103 -8.45 -7.01 -13.16
N MET A 104 -8.99 -7.84 -12.27
CA MET A 104 -10.40 -7.83 -11.92
C MET A 104 -10.84 -6.50 -11.26
N ALA A 105 -10.02 -5.94 -10.38
CA ALA A 105 -10.34 -4.69 -9.67
C ALA A 105 -10.61 -3.51 -10.64
N PHE A 106 -10.02 -3.55 -11.84
CA PHE A 106 -10.17 -2.50 -12.83
C PHE A 106 -11.49 -2.58 -13.63
N ALA A 107 -12.22 -3.70 -13.54
CA ALA A 107 -13.47 -3.92 -14.27
C ALA A 107 -14.58 -2.91 -13.95
N VAL A 108 -14.57 -2.35 -12.74
CA VAL A 108 -15.60 -1.42 -12.26
C VAL A 108 -15.24 0.05 -12.45
N ILE A 109 -14.16 0.37 -13.14
CA ILE A 109 -13.68 1.74 -13.29
C ILE A 109 -14.34 2.43 -14.51
N PRO A 110 -15.01 3.58 -14.34
CA PRO A 110 -15.67 4.29 -15.43
C PRO A 110 -14.70 5.14 -16.24
N PHE A 111 -14.64 4.91 -17.56
CA PHE A 111 -13.86 5.72 -18.50
C PHE A 111 -14.64 6.86 -19.17
N GLY A 112 -15.96 6.85 -19.04
CA GLY A 112 -16.82 7.85 -19.67
C GLY A 112 -18.23 7.88 -19.06
N PRO A 113 -19.05 8.86 -19.47
CA PRO A 113 -20.41 9.03 -18.98
C PRO A 113 -21.28 7.81 -19.27
N ALA A 114 -22.19 7.50 -18.34
CA ALA A 114 -23.21 6.46 -18.53
C ALA A 114 -24.11 6.78 -19.74
N ASP A 115 -24.48 8.06 -19.90
CA ASP A 115 -25.39 8.53 -20.97
C ASP A 115 -24.72 8.66 -22.35
N ASN A 116 -23.40 8.80 -22.39
CA ASN A 116 -22.65 8.99 -23.64
C ASN A 116 -22.27 7.63 -24.22
N GLN A 117 -23.29 6.90 -24.66
CA GLN A 117 -23.11 5.59 -25.27
C GLN A 117 -22.33 5.73 -26.58
N VAL A 118 -21.10 5.23 -26.61
CA VAL A 118 -20.31 5.22 -27.83
C VAL A 118 -20.74 4.03 -28.68
N SER A 119 -20.92 4.28 -29.98
CA SER A 119 -21.21 3.20 -30.91
C SER A 119 -19.94 2.40 -31.20
N ILE A 120 -19.87 1.18 -30.67
CA ILE A 120 -18.87 0.19 -31.07
C ILE A 120 -19.54 -0.73 -32.10
N PHE A 121 -19.12 -0.65 -33.36
CA PHE A 121 -19.71 -1.44 -34.47
C PHE A 121 -21.25 -1.34 -34.56
N GLY A 122 -21.80 -0.15 -34.34
CA GLY A 122 -23.25 0.10 -34.39
C GLY A 122 -24.03 -0.21 -33.11
N GLN A 123 -23.41 -0.83 -32.09
CA GLN A 123 -24.00 -1.02 -30.76
C GLN A 123 -23.59 0.10 -29.83
N ARG A 124 -24.56 0.77 -29.23
CA ARG A 124 -24.34 1.85 -28.26
C ARG A 124 -24.09 1.24 -26.89
N THR A 125 -22.89 1.45 -26.34
CA THR A 125 -22.50 0.87 -25.05
C THR A 125 -21.75 1.88 -24.19
N THR A 126 -21.80 1.69 -22.88
CA THR A 126 -21.11 2.52 -21.89
C THR A 126 -19.61 2.25 -21.90
N MET A 127 -18.81 3.28 -21.61
CA MET A 127 -17.35 3.17 -21.46
C MET A 127 -16.95 2.59 -20.08
N GLN A 128 -17.63 1.53 -19.67
CA GLN A 128 -17.37 0.81 -18.43
C GLN A 128 -17.69 -0.66 -18.68
N LEU A 129 -16.89 -1.57 -18.11
CA LEU A 129 -17.08 -3.01 -18.32
C LEU A 129 -18.29 -3.51 -17.52
N THR A 130 -18.36 -3.18 -16.24
CA THR A 130 -19.53 -3.43 -15.41
C THR A 130 -19.62 -2.40 -14.28
N ASP A 131 -20.80 -2.19 -13.73
CA ASP A 131 -20.96 -1.43 -12.49
C ASP A 131 -21.79 -2.24 -11.50
N LEU A 132 -21.51 -2.02 -10.21
CA LEU A 132 -22.14 -2.73 -9.11
C LEU A 132 -22.54 -1.70 -8.04
N PRO A 133 -23.69 -1.86 -7.36
CA PRO A 133 -24.06 -0.98 -6.25
C PRO A 133 -23.00 -0.92 -5.14
N ILE A 134 -22.20 -1.97 -5.01
CA ILE A 134 -21.13 -2.14 -4.04
C ILE A 134 -19.73 -2.14 -4.71
N ALA A 135 -19.55 -1.43 -5.83
CA ALA A 135 -18.34 -1.46 -6.64
C ALA A 135 -17.05 -1.21 -5.83
N LEU A 136 -17.05 -0.24 -4.91
CA LEU A 136 -15.86 0.04 -4.09
C LEU A 136 -15.55 -1.06 -3.06
N LEU A 137 -16.58 -1.70 -2.50
CA LEU A 137 -16.38 -2.87 -1.62
C LEU A 137 -15.84 -4.07 -2.40
N TYR A 138 -16.27 -4.23 -3.66
CA TYR A 138 -15.69 -5.20 -4.57
C TYR A 138 -14.20 -4.95 -4.81
N ILE A 139 -13.78 -3.70 -5.04
CA ILE A 139 -12.35 -3.36 -5.20
C ILE A 139 -11.55 -3.74 -3.96
N LEU A 140 -12.04 -3.38 -2.75
CA LEU A 140 -11.38 -3.75 -1.49
C LEU A 140 -11.27 -5.28 -1.35
N ALA A 141 -12.37 -6.01 -1.55
CA ALA A 141 -12.37 -7.47 -1.43
C ALA A 141 -11.38 -8.14 -2.41
N VAL A 142 -11.29 -7.64 -3.64
CA VAL A 142 -10.37 -8.15 -4.66
C VAL A 142 -8.93 -7.78 -4.31
N ALA A 143 -8.66 -6.56 -3.81
CA ALA A 143 -7.34 -6.16 -3.32
C ALA A 143 -6.86 -7.06 -2.17
N SER A 144 -7.72 -7.36 -1.19
CA SER A 144 -7.40 -8.28 -0.11
C SER A 144 -7.00 -9.68 -0.61
N ILE A 145 -7.63 -10.19 -1.68
CA ILE A 145 -7.25 -11.48 -2.31
C ILE A 145 -5.83 -11.40 -2.91
N GLY A 146 -5.45 -10.26 -3.49
CA GLY A 146 -4.10 -10.03 -4.00
C GLY A 146 -3.02 -10.18 -2.92
N ILE A 147 -3.29 -9.70 -1.70
CA ILE A 147 -2.40 -9.82 -0.54
C ILE A 147 -2.13 -11.29 -0.18
N TYR A 148 -3.15 -12.16 -0.29
CA TYR A 148 -2.96 -13.60 -0.07
C TYR A 148 -1.98 -14.21 -1.06
N GLY A 149 -1.96 -13.76 -2.32
CA GLY A 149 -0.98 -14.19 -3.30
C GLY A 149 0.46 -13.96 -2.83
N ILE A 150 0.73 -12.80 -2.24
CA ILE A 150 2.05 -12.44 -1.69
C ILE A 150 2.44 -13.32 -0.49
N VAL A 151 1.51 -13.57 0.44
CA VAL A 151 1.78 -14.42 1.62
C VAL A 151 2.04 -15.86 1.22
N LEU A 152 1.20 -16.41 0.35
CA LEU A 152 1.32 -17.77 -0.16
C LEU A 152 2.62 -17.97 -0.93
N ALA A 153 3.09 -16.95 -1.67
CA ALA A 153 4.36 -16.98 -2.36
C ALA A 153 5.55 -17.10 -1.39
N GLY A 154 5.58 -16.27 -0.34
CA GLY A 154 6.64 -16.36 0.67
C GLY A 154 6.62 -17.67 1.45
N TRP A 155 5.44 -18.20 1.78
CA TRP A 155 5.30 -19.49 2.47
C TRP A 155 5.68 -20.69 1.60
N SER A 156 5.18 -20.74 0.36
CA SER A 156 5.43 -21.86 -0.56
C SER A 156 6.89 -21.98 -0.99
N SER A 157 7.66 -20.90 -0.87
CA SER A 157 9.09 -20.85 -1.21
C SER A 157 9.97 -21.85 -0.42
N GLY A 158 9.51 -22.31 0.76
CA GLY A 158 10.24 -23.28 1.59
C GLY A 158 11.48 -22.72 2.30
N SER A 159 11.61 -21.39 2.38
CA SER A 159 12.70 -20.68 3.06
C SER A 159 12.14 -19.68 4.09
N THR A 160 12.86 -19.49 5.20
CA THR A 160 12.43 -18.56 6.26
C THR A 160 12.61 -17.09 5.87
N TYR A 161 13.58 -16.78 4.99
CA TYR A 161 13.84 -15.41 4.58
C TYR A 161 12.69 -14.80 3.75
N PRO A 162 12.19 -15.46 2.68
CA PRO A 162 11.04 -14.95 1.91
C PRO A 162 9.77 -14.89 2.74
N LEU A 163 9.59 -15.84 3.66
CA LEU A 163 8.45 -15.87 4.57
C LEU A 163 8.40 -14.65 5.50
N LEU A 164 9.55 -14.25 6.08
CA LEU A 164 9.60 -13.04 6.93
C LEU A 164 9.28 -11.77 6.13
N GLY A 165 9.79 -11.68 4.90
CA GLY A 165 9.48 -10.54 4.01
C GLY A 165 8.00 -10.49 3.59
N SER A 166 7.39 -11.64 3.26
CA SER A 166 5.97 -11.69 2.88
C SER A 166 5.03 -11.39 4.06
N LEU A 167 5.35 -11.85 5.27
CA LEU A 167 4.56 -11.56 6.47
C LEU A 167 4.58 -10.06 6.82
N ARG A 168 5.73 -9.40 6.66
CA ARG A 168 5.85 -7.94 6.85
C ARG A 168 5.05 -7.17 5.80
N SER A 169 5.15 -7.58 4.54
CA SER A 169 4.37 -7.03 3.43
C SER A 169 2.87 -7.12 3.71
N CYS A 170 2.41 -8.29 4.13
CA CYS A 170 1.01 -8.55 4.48
C CYS A 170 0.53 -7.66 5.63
N ALA A 171 1.29 -7.61 6.73
CA ALA A 171 0.95 -6.76 7.87
C ALA A 171 0.89 -5.27 7.48
N GLN A 172 1.76 -4.84 6.57
CA GLN A 172 1.72 -3.49 6.01
C GLN A 172 0.46 -3.27 5.18
N MET A 173 0.24 -4.03 4.11
CA MET A 173 -0.88 -3.82 3.19
C MET A 173 -2.22 -3.84 3.95
N ILE A 174 -2.45 -4.84 4.82
CA ILE A 174 -3.67 -4.92 5.64
C ILE A 174 -3.86 -3.67 6.51
N SER A 175 -2.79 -3.18 7.16
CA SER A 175 -2.89 -2.00 8.04
C SER A 175 -3.28 -0.74 7.26
N TYR A 176 -2.77 -0.60 6.03
CA TYR A 176 -3.05 0.56 5.18
C TYR A 176 -4.38 0.43 4.44
N GLU A 177 -4.84 -0.79 4.16
CA GLU A 177 -6.17 -1.09 3.61
C GLU A 177 -7.29 -0.66 4.57
N ILE A 178 -7.12 -0.86 5.88
CA ILE A 178 -8.07 -0.39 6.91
C ILE A 178 -8.18 1.14 6.88
N ALA A 179 -7.05 1.84 6.85
CA ALA A 179 -7.02 3.30 6.77
C ALA A 179 -7.64 3.82 5.45
N MET A 180 -7.39 3.11 4.34
CA MET A 180 -7.95 3.39 3.02
C MET A 180 -9.48 3.25 3.03
N GLY A 181 -10.01 2.16 3.59
CA GLY A 181 -11.45 1.93 3.73
C GLY A 181 -12.14 3.01 4.57
N ALA A 182 -11.50 3.47 5.64
CA ALA A 182 -12.01 4.58 6.45
C ALA A 182 -12.04 5.91 5.66
N ALA A 183 -11.06 6.16 4.78
CA ALA A 183 -11.09 7.32 3.88
C ALA A 183 -12.25 7.25 2.87
N PHE A 184 -12.57 6.05 2.35
CA PHE A 184 -13.70 5.83 1.45
C PHE A 184 -15.06 6.08 2.10
N ALA A 185 -15.21 5.73 3.39
CA ALA A 185 -16.46 5.94 4.11
C ALA A 185 -16.93 7.40 4.07
N SER A 186 -16.00 8.36 4.12
CA SER A 186 -16.32 9.79 4.01
C SER A 186 -16.87 10.16 2.62
N VAL A 187 -16.34 9.51 1.57
CA VAL A 187 -16.82 9.69 0.20
C VAL A 187 -18.23 9.14 0.04
N PHE A 188 -18.49 7.93 0.57
CA PHE A 188 -19.82 7.29 0.51
C PHE A 188 -20.91 8.11 1.20
N LEU A 189 -20.59 8.75 2.33
CA LEU A 189 -21.53 9.62 3.02
C LEU A 189 -21.91 10.86 2.20
N TYR A 190 -20.99 11.35 1.36
CA TYR A 190 -21.25 12.54 0.55
C TYR A 190 -21.91 12.21 -0.79
N SER A 191 -21.48 11.13 -1.46
CA SER A 191 -22.09 10.65 -2.72
C SER A 191 -23.46 10.00 -2.49
N GLY A 192 -23.69 9.39 -1.32
CA GLY A 192 -24.88 8.58 -1.03
C GLY A 192 -24.90 7.21 -1.72
N SER A 193 -23.76 6.80 -2.29
CA SER A 193 -23.61 5.61 -3.14
C SER A 193 -22.21 5.01 -3.03
N MET A 194 -22.09 3.70 -3.25
CA MET A 194 -20.81 2.98 -3.39
C MET A 194 -20.51 2.53 -4.83
N SER A 195 -21.39 2.87 -5.79
CA SER A 195 -21.16 2.67 -7.23
C SER A 195 -20.14 3.71 -7.73
N THR A 196 -19.22 3.27 -8.60
CA THR A 196 -18.20 4.16 -9.17
C THR A 196 -18.79 5.18 -10.14
N SER A 197 -19.82 4.80 -10.92
CA SER A 197 -20.45 5.70 -11.88
C SER A 197 -21.23 6.81 -11.18
N THR A 198 -22.07 6.44 -10.19
CA THR A 198 -22.86 7.39 -9.39
C THR A 198 -21.97 8.33 -8.58
N ILE A 199 -20.83 7.84 -8.06
CA ILE A 199 -19.85 8.70 -7.40
C ILE A 199 -19.30 9.75 -8.37
N VAL A 200 -18.90 9.38 -9.58
CA VAL A 200 -18.37 10.35 -10.56
C VAL A 200 -19.43 11.36 -11.01
N GLU A 201 -20.69 10.94 -11.12
CA GLU A 201 -21.82 11.83 -11.43
C GLU A 201 -22.10 12.83 -10.31
N SER A 202 -22.04 12.39 -9.05
CA SER A 202 -22.22 13.26 -7.88
C SER A 202 -21.13 14.34 -7.75
N GLN A 203 -20.00 14.19 -8.44
CA GLN A 203 -18.91 15.17 -8.53
C GLN A 203 -19.11 16.22 -9.63
N ALA A 204 -20.32 16.36 -10.17
CA ALA A 204 -20.61 17.30 -11.26
C ALA A 204 -20.40 18.77 -10.88
N ASP A 205 -20.78 19.16 -9.67
CA ASP A 205 -20.64 20.53 -9.16
C ASP A 205 -19.21 20.80 -8.67
N ARG A 206 -18.70 19.96 -7.76
CA ARG A 206 -17.36 20.09 -7.16
C ARG A 206 -16.68 18.75 -7.01
N TRP A 207 -15.37 18.73 -7.26
CA TRP A 207 -14.55 17.56 -7.03
C TRP A 207 -14.33 17.29 -5.55
N TYR A 208 -14.28 16.02 -5.17
CA TYR A 208 -14.12 15.63 -3.77
C TYR A 208 -12.74 15.90 -3.21
N ILE A 209 -11.72 16.16 -4.05
CA ILE A 209 -10.44 16.67 -3.56
C ILE A 209 -10.59 17.99 -2.80
N VAL A 210 -11.50 18.88 -3.23
CA VAL A 210 -11.72 20.18 -2.57
C VAL A 210 -12.60 20.01 -1.34
N LEU A 211 -13.56 19.10 -1.39
CA LEU A 211 -14.56 18.94 -0.35
C LEU A 211 -14.12 18.00 0.78
N LEU A 212 -13.32 16.98 0.46
CA LEU A 212 -12.80 15.97 1.37
C LEU A 212 -11.26 15.91 1.31
N PRO A 213 -10.54 17.03 1.58
CA PRO A 213 -9.09 17.08 1.43
C PRO A 213 -8.37 16.13 2.40
N VAL A 214 -8.90 15.93 3.62
CA VAL A 214 -8.29 15.02 4.59
C VAL A 214 -8.43 13.57 4.14
N SER A 215 -9.61 13.16 3.65
CA SER A 215 -9.80 11.83 3.05
C SER A 215 -8.87 11.61 1.86
N PHE A 216 -8.70 12.63 1.01
CA PHE A 216 -7.78 12.55 -0.13
C PHE A 216 -6.33 12.38 0.32
N LEU A 217 -5.85 13.16 1.30
CA LEU A 217 -4.49 13.06 1.81
C LEU A 217 -4.22 11.69 2.46
N ILE A 218 -5.16 11.19 3.27
CA ILE A 218 -5.07 9.84 3.85
C ILE A 218 -5.02 8.81 2.72
N TYR A 219 -5.90 8.94 1.73
CA TYR A 219 -5.93 8.04 0.58
C TYR A 219 -4.60 8.02 -0.17
N ILE A 220 -4.00 9.18 -0.47
CA ILE A 220 -2.69 9.30 -1.13
C ILE A 220 -1.59 8.59 -0.34
N VAL A 221 -1.58 8.73 0.99
CA VAL A 221 -0.60 8.01 1.82
C VAL A 221 -0.88 6.50 1.80
N THR A 222 -2.15 6.09 1.90
CA THR A 222 -2.52 4.66 1.95
C THR A 222 -2.33 3.94 0.63
N MET A 223 -2.58 4.58 -0.51
CA MET A 223 -2.34 3.99 -1.83
C MET A 223 -0.84 3.75 -2.09
N VAL A 224 0.05 4.57 -1.50
CA VAL A 224 1.50 4.31 -1.56
C VAL A 224 1.87 3.11 -0.68
N GLY A 225 1.25 2.99 0.49
CA GLY A 225 1.45 1.85 1.39
C GLY A 225 0.99 0.52 0.79
N GLU A 226 -0.09 0.54 0.01
CA GLU A 226 -0.69 -0.63 -0.64
C GLU A 226 0.15 -1.17 -1.80
N VAL A 227 0.80 -0.29 -2.56
CA VAL A 227 1.57 -0.68 -3.76
C VAL A 227 2.99 -1.14 -3.41
N ASN A 228 3.40 -1.09 -2.13
CA ASN A 228 4.73 -1.49 -1.66
C ASN A 228 5.89 -0.80 -2.42
N ARG A 229 5.71 0.45 -2.84
CA ARG A 229 6.73 1.23 -3.55
C ARG A 229 7.41 2.25 -2.65
N ALA A 230 8.65 2.60 -2.99
CA ALA A 230 9.43 3.59 -2.26
C ALA A 230 8.62 4.90 -2.17
N PRO A 231 8.48 5.49 -0.97
CA PRO A 231 9.25 5.26 0.27
C PRO A 231 8.85 4.06 1.15
N PHE A 232 7.76 3.34 0.82
CA PHE A 232 7.16 2.26 1.62
C PHE A 232 7.41 0.87 1.01
N ASP A 233 8.63 0.59 0.53
CA ASP A 233 9.04 -0.65 -0.16
C ASP A 233 9.64 -1.72 0.76
N MET A 234 9.01 -1.99 1.92
CA MET A 234 9.50 -2.98 2.88
C MET A 234 9.79 -4.38 2.31
N PRO A 235 9.01 -4.91 1.34
CA PRO A 235 9.25 -6.25 0.80
C PRO A 235 10.41 -6.30 -0.21
N GLU A 236 10.70 -5.18 -0.89
CA GLU A 236 11.76 -5.07 -1.92
C GLU A 236 13.06 -4.46 -1.34
N SER A 237 13.05 -4.09 -0.05
CA SER A 237 14.18 -3.40 0.59
C SER A 237 15.41 -4.32 0.74
N GLU A 238 16.29 -4.26 -0.25
CA GLU A 238 17.58 -4.95 -0.29
C GLU A 238 18.47 -4.71 0.96
N GLY A 239 18.24 -3.62 1.69
CA GLY A 239 19.07 -3.19 2.82
C GLY A 239 18.64 -3.67 4.20
N ASP A 240 17.40 -4.16 4.39
CA ASP A 240 16.88 -4.51 5.72
C ASP A 240 16.61 -6.02 5.81
N LEU A 241 15.89 -6.62 4.85
CA LEU A 241 15.64 -8.06 4.73
C LEU A 241 15.41 -8.45 3.25
N VAL A 242 15.98 -9.58 2.84
CA VAL A 242 15.99 -10.12 1.45
C VAL A 242 14.58 -10.09 0.82
N GLY A 243 14.50 -9.54 -0.42
CA GLY A 243 13.39 -9.31 -1.37
C GLY A 243 12.02 -10.01 -1.27
N GLY A 244 11.52 -10.35 -0.09
CA GLY A 244 10.23 -10.98 0.15
C GLY A 244 9.99 -12.20 -0.73
N PHE A 245 8.84 -12.23 -1.38
CA PHE A 245 8.44 -13.31 -2.28
C PHE A 245 9.19 -13.33 -3.62
N ASN A 246 10.04 -12.34 -3.94
CA ASN A 246 10.69 -12.26 -5.25
C ASN A 246 11.94 -13.14 -5.40
N THR A 247 12.43 -13.74 -4.31
CA THR A 247 13.80 -14.26 -4.26
C THR A 247 13.94 -15.65 -4.87
N GLU A 248 12.90 -16.47 -4.74
CA GLU A 248 12.89 -17.85 -5.22
C GLU A 248 12.27 -17.97 -6.62
N TYR A 249 11.47 -16.98 -7.03
CA TYR A 249 10.73 -17.01 -8.29
C TYR A 249 11.60 -16.57 -9.48
N SER A 250 11.50 -17.32 -10.59
CA SER A 250 12.16 -17.01 -11.86
C SER A 250 11.14 -16.79 -12.99
N SER A 251 11.63 -16.28 -14.13
CA SER A 251 10.91 -16.26 -15.41
C SER A 251 9.51 -15.62 -15.31
N ILE A 252 8.50 -16.28 -15.88
CA ILE A 252 7.12 -15.80 -15.96
C ILE A 252 6.44 -15.67 -14.60
N LYS A 253 6.78 -16.52 -13.62
CA LYS A 253 6.14 -16.46 -12.29
C LYS A 253 6.57 -15.21 -11.52
N PHE A 254 7.85 -14.86 -11.60
CA PHE A 254 8.35 -13.57 -11.11
C PHE A 254 7.71 -12.40 -11.87
N ALA A 255 7.64 -12.51 -13.21
CA ALA A 255 7.04 -11.48 -14.04
C ALA A 255 5.57 -11.21 -13.67
N MET A 256 4.80 -12.25 -13.32
CA MET A 256 3.40 -12.11 -12.90
C MET A 256 3.24 -11.32 -11.61
N PHE A 257 4.11 -11.50 -10.61
CA PHE A 257 4.06 -10.69 -9.40
C PHE A 257 4.39 -9.22 -9.67
N MET A 258 5.47 -8.96 -10.40
CA MET A 258 5.83 -7.58 -10.75
C MET A 258 4.73 -6.94 -11.59
N LEU A 259 4.16 -7.68 -12.54
CA LEU A 259 3.02 -7.22 -13.32
C LEU A 259 1.82 -6.90 -12.42
N ALA A 260 1.48 -7.77 -11.45
CA ALA A 260 0.38 -7.54 -10.51
C ALA A 260 0.59 -6.27 -9.68
N GLU A 261 1.81 -6.02 -9.17
CA GLU A 261 2.13 -4.79 -8.42
C GLU A 261 1.97 -3.53 -9.28
N TYR A 262 2.47 -3.54 -10.52
CA TYR A 262 2.32 -2.40 -11.43
C TYR A 262 0.87 -2.19 -11.87
N ILE A 263 0.10 -3.26 -12.07
CA ILE A 263 -1.34 -3.14 -12.33
C ILE A 263 -2.04 -2.57 -11.10
N ASN A 264 -1.70 -3.03 -9.89
CA ASN A 264 -2.28 -2.49 -8.67
C ASN A 264 -1.98 -0.99 -8.53
N MET A 265 -0.77 -0.55 -8.88
CA MET A 265 -0.42 0.88 -8.94
C MET A 265 -1.34 1.68 -9.87
N VAL A 266 -1.64 1.13 -11.05
CA VAL A 266 -2.59 1.73 -12.00
C VAL A 266 -4.00 1.72 -11.41
N THR A 267 -4.43 0.63 -10.79
CA THR A 267 -5.76 0.49 -10.17
C THR A 267 -5.97 1.47 -9.03
N VAL A 268 -5.06 1.57 -8.05
CA VAL A 268 -5.20 2.54 -6.96
C VAL A 268 -5.14 3.98 -7.45
N SER A 269 -4.34 4.26 -8.49
CA SER A 269 -4.34 5.58 -9.14
C SER A 269 -5.68 5.87 -9.80
N ALA A 270 -6.26 4.88 -10.48
CA ALA A 270 -7.55 4.98 -11.12
C ALA A 270 -8.68 5.20 -10.10
N VAL A 271 -8.63 4.53 -8.95
CA VAL A 271 -9.55 4.75 -7.82
C VAL A 271 -9.39 6.16 -7.23
N ALA A 272 -8.16 6.69 -7.14
CA ALA A 272 -7.93 8.08 -6.75
C ALA A 272 -8.66 9.05 -7.70
N VAL A 273 -8.54 8.79 -9.00
CA VAL A 273 -9.13 9.62 -10.05
C VAL A 273 -10.65 9.57 -10.00
N THR A 274 -11.24 8.38 -9.84
CA THR A 274 -12.70 8.21 -9.76
C THR A 274 -13.28 8.82 -8.49
N LEU A 275 -12.66 8.62 -7.33
CA LEU A 275 -13.22 9.07 -6.06
C LEU A 275 -12.98 10.54 -5.77
N PHE A 276 -11.83 11.11 -6.15
CA PHE A 276 -11.46 12.46 -5.70
C PHE A 276 -11.35 13.49 -6.82
N LEU A 277 -10.95 13.07 -8.02
CA LEU A 277 -10.64 13.97 -9.13
C LEU A 277 -11.74 14.04 -10.19
N GLY A 278 -12.97 13.63 -9.88
CA GLY A 278 -14.10 13.73 -10.81
C GLY A 278 -14.06 12.74 -11.97
N GLY A 279 -13.33 11.63 -11.84
CA GLY A 279 -13.26 10.55 -12.84
C GLY A 279 -12.88 11.05 -14.24
N TRP A 280 -13.74 10.72 -15.21
CA TRP A 280 -13.59 11.09 -16.61
C TRP A 280 -13.97 12.55 -16.94
N ARG A 281 -14.55 13.31 -16.00
CA ARG A 281 -15.02 14.68 -16.24
C ARG A 281 -13.85 15.64 -16.47
N ALA A 282 -14.01 16.60 -17.37
CA ALA A 282 -12.99 17.63 -17.59
C ALA A 282 -12.77 18.51 -16.32
N PRO A 283 -11.54 19.05 -16.13
CA PRO A 283 -11.24 20.00 -15.05
C PRO A 283 -12.16 21.23 -15.02
N PHE A 284 -12.44 21.74 -13.82
CA PHE A 284 -13.35 22.88 -13.55
C PHE A 284 -13.17 24.12 -14.46
N PRO A 285 -11.96 24.51 -14.93
CA PRO A 285 -11.87 25.58 -15.94
C PRO A 285 -12.31 25.14 -17.34
N VAL A 286 -11.97 23.93 -17.79
CA VAL A 286 -12.21 23.48 -19.17
C VAL A 286 -13.69 23.22 -19.43
N THR A 287 -14.40 22.69 -18.43
CA THR A 287 -15.85 22.42 -18.53
C THR A 287 -16.68 23.69 -18.72
N ALA A 288 -16.21 24.84 -18.21
CA ALA A 288 -16.90 26.12 -18.36
C ALA A 288 -16.66 26.79 -19.73
N PHE A 289 -15.50 26.56 -20.35
CA PHE A 289 -15.15 27.16 -21.65
C PHE A 289 -15.49 26.27 -22.84
N TRP A 290 -15.69 24.96 -22.64
CA TRP A 290 -15.94 24.02 -23.74
C TRP A 290 -17.04 23.00 -23.39
N GLU A 291 -18.24 23.23 -23.93
CA GLU A 291 -19.41 22.37 -23.74
C GLU A 291 -19.23 20.95 -24.31
N GLY A 292 -18.33 20.78 -25.29
CA GLY A 292 -17.99 19.48 -25.90
C GLY A 292 -16.93 18.68 -25.13
N ALA A 293 -16.34 19.22 -24.06
CA ALA A 293 -15.21 18.59 -23.36
C ALA A 293 -15.53 17.22 -22.73
N ASN A 294 -16.81 16.93 -22.50
CA ASN A 294 -17.30 15.69 -21.88
C ASN A 294 -18.04 14.76 -22.86
N GLN A 295 -17.97 15.03 -24.17
CA GLN A 295 -18.69 14.26 -25.21
C GLN A 295 -17.74 13.37 -26.02
N GLY A 296 -18.28 12.31 -26.64
CA GLY A 296 -17.50 11.37 -27.46
C GLY A 296 -16.38 10.67 -26.67
N TRP A 297 -15.16 10.70 -27.21
CA TRP A 297 -13.96 10.04 -26.65
C TRP A 297 -13.13 10.91 -25.71
N TRP A 298 -13.46 12.20 -25.57
CA TRP A 298 -12.75 13.13 -24.67
C TRP A 298 -12.73 12.70 -23.20
N PRO A 299 -13.82 12.15 -22.61
CA PRO A 299 -13.82 11.64 -21.23
C PRO A 299 -12.69 10.64 -20.94
N MET A 300 -12.43 9.72 -21.86
CA MET A 300 -11.36 8.72 -21.71
C MET A 300 -9.98 9.39 -21.70
N LEU A 301 -9.78 10.44 -22.48
CA LEU A 301 -8.53 11.19 -22.51
C LEU A 301 -8.30 11.93 -21.20
N TRP A 302 -9.32 12.59 -20.64
CA TRP A 302 -9.21 13.25 -19.34
C TRP A 302 -8.92 12.27 -18.21
N PHE A 303 -9.61 11.12 -18.22
CA PHE A 303 -9.35 10.05 -17.27
C PHE A 303 -7.89 9.58 -17.35
N THR A 304 -7.41 9.27 -18.56
CA THR A 304 -6.04 8.79 -18.81
C THR A 304 -4.99 9.84 -18.44
N LEU A 305 -5.25 11.12 -18.70
CA LEU A 305 -4.35 12.22 -18.31
C LEU A 305 -4.20 12.31 -16.79
N LYS A 306 -5.32 12.26 -16.05
CA LYS A 306 -5.30 12.29 -14.58
C LYS A 306 -4.64 11.05 -14.00
N LEU A 307 -4.92 9.88 -14.58
CA LEU A 307 -4.27 8.61 -14.25
C LEU A 307 -2.75 8.74 -14.40
N GLN A 308 -2.28 9.28 -15.53
CA GLN A 308 -0.85 9.48 -15.79
C GLN A 308 -0.21 10.48 -14.82
N LEU A 309 -0.94 11.50 -14.37
CA LEU A 309 -0.48 12.44 -13.35
C LEU A 309 -0.27 11.75 -11.99
N LEU A 310 -1.17 10.84 -11.61
CA LEU A 310 -1.04 10.04 -10.38
C LEU A 310 0.09 9.01 -10.49
N LEU A 311 0.28 8.39 -11.68
CA LEU A 311 1.44 7.54 -11.95
C LEU A 311 2.75 8.34 -11.89
N PHE A 312 2.76 9.56 -12.41
CA PHE A 312 3.91 10.45 -12.28
C PHE A 312 4.19 10.80 -10.82
N LEU A 313 3.16 10.99 -9.99
CA LEU A 313 3.33 11.19 -8.54
C LEU A 313 4.07 10.01 -7.90
N PHE A 314 3.70 8.77 -8.19
CA PHE A 314 4.44 7.59 -7.69
C PHE A 314 5.93 7.62 -8.06
N ILE A 315 6.22 7.90 -9.33
CA ILE A 315 7.58 7.96 -9.85
C ILE A 315 8.36 9.11 -9.17
N TRP A 316 7.70 10.24 -8.95
CA TRP A 316 8.29 11.40 -8.30
C TRP A 316 8.59 11.12 -6.82
N LEU A 317 7.67 10.50 -6.09
CA LEU A 317 7.87 10.08 -4.70
C LEU A 317 9.07 9.14 -4.58
N ARG A 318 9.17 8.14 -5.48
CA ARG A 318 10.33 7.24 -5.55
C ARG A 318 11.66 7.97 -5.76
N GLY A 319 11.66 9.00 -6.61
CA GLY A 319 12.87 9.76 -6.93
C GLY A 319 13.30 10.77 -5.86
N THR A 320 12.41 11.15 -4.92
CA THR A 320 12.66 12.23 -3.95
C THR A 320 12.77 11.78 -2.51
N LEU A 321 12.02 10.76 -2.09
CA LEU A 321 11.91 10.40 -0.69
C LEU A 321 12.85 9.24 -0.30
N PRO A 322 13.48 9.30 0.88
CA PRO A 322 14.21 8.16 1.42
C PRO A 322 13.24 7.05 1.84
N ARG A 323 13.77 5.83 1.93
CA ARG A 323 13.04 4.69 2.49
C ARG A 323 12.74 4.91 3.97
N VAL A 324 11.54 4.53 4.38
CA VAL A 324 11.11 4.55 5.78
C VAL A 324 11.37 3.18 6.40
N ARG A 325 11.53 3.10 7.73
CA ARG A 325 11.62 1.82 8.46
C ARG A 325 10.23 1.27 8.81
N TYR A 326 10.07 -0.05 8.79
CA TYR A 326 8.80 -0.73 9.06
C TYR A 326 8.10 -0.25 10.35
N ASP A 327 8.84 -0.09 11.45
CA ASP A 327 8.26 0.35 12.73
C ASP A 327 7.67 1.76 12.66
N GLN A 328 8.30 2.66 11.90
CA GLN A 328 7.80 4.02 11.69
C GLN A 328 6.57 4.01 10.79
N LEU A 329 6.60 3.17 9.74
CA LEU A 329 5.47 2.99 8.84
C LEU A 329 4.24 2.45 9.57
N MET A 330 4.41 1.44 10.44
CA MET A 330 3.30 0.88 11.21
C MET A 330 2.76 1.89 12.23
N LYS A 331 3.64 2.67 12.86
CA LYS A 331 3.22 3.78 13.76
C LYS A 331 2.41 4.83 13.00
N LEU A 332 2.81 5.21 11.79
CA LEU A 332 2.06 6.17 10.97
C LEU A 332 0.65 5.66 10.65
N GLY A 333 0.51 4.42 10.18
CA GLY A 333 -0.79 3.82 9.89
C GLY A 333 -1.69 3.76 11.13
N TRP A 334 -1.22 3.12 12.19
CA TRP A 334 -2.04 2.82 13.37
C TRP A 334 -2.25 3.99 14.32
N LYS A 335 -1.25 4.86 14.51
CA LYS A 335 -1.35 5.97 15.48
C LYS A 335 -1.79 7.28 14.86
N VAL A 336 -1.66 7.45 13.54
CA VAL A 336 -1.98 8.71 12.87
C VAL A 336 -3.10 8.52 11.86
N LEU A 337 -2.92 7.70 10.82
CA LEU A 337 -3.87 7.64 9.70
C LEU A 337 -5.25 7.12 10.13
N ILE A 338 -5.32 6.02 10.88
CA ILE A 338 -6.59 5.44 11.33
C ILE A 338 -7.35 6.38 12.30
N PRO A 339 -6.73 6.92 13.36
CA PRO A 339 -7.44 7.85 14.24
C PRO A 339 -7.91 9.11 13.52
N VAL A 340 -7.07 9.69 12.66
CA VAL A 340 -7.43 10.90 11.89
C VAL A 340 -8.55 10.61 10.90
N SER A 341 -8.55 9.45 10.23
CA SER A 341 -9.63 9.08 9.30
C SER A 341 -10.97 8.92 10.02
N VAL A 342 -10.99 8.31 11.20
CA VAL A 342 -12.21 8.14 12.00
C VAL A 342 -12.74 9.49 12.51
N VAL A 343 -11.87 10.36 13.04
CA VAL A 343 -12.28 11.71 13.48
C VAL A 343 -12.83 12.51 12.30
N TRP A 344 -12.17 12.45 11.15
CA TRP A 344 -12.64 13.11 9.94
C TRP A 344 -13.99 12.56 9.46
N LEU A 345 -14.16 11.24 9.47
CA LEU A 345 -15.42 10.59 9.12
C LEU A 345 -16.58 11.08 10.00
N MET A 346 -16.35 11.17 11.32
CA MET A 346 -17.34 11.68 12.28
C MET A 346 -17.68 13.15 12.01
N LEU A 347 -16.69 13.98 11.66
CA LEU A 347 -16.90 15.36 11.27
C LEU A 347 -17.77 15.45 10.01
N VAL A 348 -17.41 14.72 8.95
CA VAL A 348 -18.15 14.69 7.69
C VAL A 348 -19.59 14.20 7.89
N ALA A 349 -19.78 13.15 8.69
CA ALA A 349 -21.10 12.63 9.04
C ALA A 349 -21.94 13.69 9.76
N THR A 350 -21.36 14.38 10.73
CA THR A 350 -22.05 15.46 11.49
C THR A 350 -22.45 16.60 10.56
N VAL A 351 -21.53 17.09 9.74
CA VAL A 351 -21.79 18.16 8.75
C VAL A 351 -22.91 17.75 7.80
N ARG A 352 -22.90 16.50 7.33
CA ARG A 352 -23.92 16.00 6.40
C ARG A 352 -25.30 15.95 7.07
N THR A 353 -25.39 15.47 8.30
CA THR A 353 -26.66 15.43 9.05
C THR A 353 -27.20 16.83 9.29
N LEU A 354 -26.36 17.78 9.72
CA LEU A 354 -26.78 19.17 9.94
C LEU A 354 -27.24 19.85 8.64
N ARG A 355 -26.59 19.55 7.52
CA ARG A 355 -27.01 20.04 6.20
C ARG A 355 -28.36 19.47 5.77
N ASN A 356 -28.63 18.20 6.10
CA ASN A 356 -29.92 17.57 5.80
C ASN A 356 -31.08 18.19 6.61
N GLU A 357 -30.80 18.74 7.79
CA GLU A 357 -31.77 19.49 8.61
C GLU A 357 -31.96 20.95 8.14
N ASN A 358 -31.38 21.33 6.99
CA ASN A 358 -31.45 22.68 6.40
C ASN A 358 -30.90 23.80 7.29
N MET A 359 -29.95 23.51 8.18
CA MET A 359 -29.28 24.57 8.95
C MET A 359 -28.47 25.51 8.03
N PRO A 360 -28.44 26.83 8.32
CA PRO A 360 -27.59 27.78 7.63
C PRO A 360 -26.11 27.34 7.64
N PHE A 361 -25.39 27.55 6.53
CA PHE A 361 -23.97 27.20 6.43
C PHE A 361 -23.11 27.86 7.53
N ALA A 362 -23.49 29.06 7.98
CA ALA A 362 -22.82 29.77 9.07
C ALA A 362 -22.91 29.01 10.40
N ASP A 363 -24.06 28.42 10.71
CA ASP A 363 -24.26 27.66 11.96
C ASP A 363 -23.52 26.33 11.91
N ILE A 364 -23.53 25.66 10.75
CA ILE A 364 -22.74 24.45 10.52
C ILE A 364 -21.25 24.75 10.70
N ALA A 365 -20.76 25.83 10.09
CA ALA A 365 -19.36 26.25 10.25
C ALA A 365 -19.02 26.53 11.72
N LEU A 366 -19.91 27.18 12.46
CA LEU A 366 -19.72 27.48 13.89
C LEU A 366 -19.67 26.20 14.74
N TYR A 367 -20.58 25.25 14.53
CA TYR A 367 -20.56 23.96 15.26
C TYR A 367 -19.31 23.14 14.93
N VAL A 368 -18.89 23.12 13.66
CA VAL A 368 -17.67 22.41 13.23
C VAL A 368 -16.43 23.07 13.81
N PHE A 369 -16.28 24.38 13.68
CA PHE A 369 -15.15 25.12 14.25
C PHE A 369 -15.15 25.05 15.77
N GLY A 370 -16.31 25.16 16.42
CA GLY A 370 -16.47 25.00 17.86
C GLY A 370 -16.07 23.59 18.33
N GLY A 371 -16.49 22.55 17.61
CA GLY A 371 -16.10 21.17 17.87
C GLY A 371 -14.61 20.91 17.66
N LEU A 372 -14.01 21.47 16.60
CA LEU A 372 -12.57 21.41 16.33
C LEU A 372 -11.76 22.12 17.42
N ILE A 373 -12.18 23.32 17.83
CA ILE A 373 -11.55 24.08 18.91
C ILE A 373 -11.70 23.31 20.23
N PHE A 374 -12.86 22.73 20.51
CA PHE A 374 -13.06 21.90 21.69
C PHE A 374 -12.15 20.67 21.70
N LEU A 375 -12.01 19.96 20.58
CA LEU A 375 -11.08 18.84 20.45
C LEU A 375 -9.62 19.27 20.61
N LEU A 376 -9.25 20.43 20.06
CA LEU A 376 -7.89 20.98 20.17
C LEU A 376 -7.60 21.39 21.63
N LEU A 377 -8.56 22.02 22.30
CA LEU A 377 -8.47 22.36 23.73
C LEU A 377 -8.43 21.10 24.60
N LEU A 378 -9.23 20.08 24.27
CA LEU A 378 -9.21 18.80 24.98
C LEU A 378 -7.86 18.10 24.80
N SER A 379 -7.31 18.09 23.57
CA SER A 379 -5.95 17.57 23.30
C SER A 379 -4.91 18.35 24.08
N PHE A 380 -4.97 19.68 24.07
CA PHE A 380 -4.06 20.52 24.83
C PHE A 380 -4.14 20.25 26.34
N VAL A 381 -5.34 20.07 26.88
CA VAL A 381 -5.54 19.71 28.29
C VAL A 381 -4.98 18.32 28.58
N ILE A 382 -5.25 17.33 27.74
CA ILE A 382 -4.72 15.97 27.89
C ILE A 382 -3.19 15.99 27.83
N ASP A 383 -2.59 16.66 26.85
CA ASP A 383 -1.15 16.77 26.69
C ASP A 383 -0.52 17.53 27.86
N PHE A 384 -1.17 18.59 28.36
CA PHE A 384 -0.74 19.32 29.56
C PHE A 384 -0.74 18.43 30.81
N TYR A 385 -1.78 17.61 31.01
CA TYR A 385 -1.83 16.63 32.10
C TYR A 385 -0.82 15.49 31.91
N ARG A 386 -0.57 15.08 30.67
CA ARG A 386 0.38 14.01 30.35
C ARG A 386 1.81 14.46 30.60
N ASP A 387 2.19 15.64 30.11
CA ASP A 387 3.49 16.28 30.36
C ASP A 387 3.73 16.50 31.86
N ARG A 388 2.69 16.91 32.61
CA ARG A 388 2.78 17.01 34.06
C ARG A 388 3.01 15.66 34.74
N ARG A 389 2.28 14.60 34.33
CA ARG A 389 2.47 13.25 34.87
C ARG A 389 3.82 12.66 34.49
N ASP A 390 4.31 12.93 33.30
CA ASP A 390 5.62 12.46 32.84
C ASP A 390 6.73 13.20 33.60
N LYS A 391 6.60 14.51 33.85
CA LYS A 391 7.49 15.25 34.78
C LYS A 391 7.43 14.76 36.22
N GLU A 392 6.25 14.40 36.72
CA GLU A 392 6.08 13.81 38.05
C GLU A 392 6.72 12.41 38.13
N ARG A 393 6.67 11.63 37.06
CA ARG A 393 7.36 10.34 36.93
C ARG A 393 8.88 10.51 36.83
N GLU A 394 9.36 11.42 36.00
CA GLU A 394 10.78 11.76 35.88
C GLU A 394 11.34 12.31 37.21
N ALA A 395 10.55 13.07 37.96
CA ALA A 395 10.92 13.53 39.30
C ALA A 395 10.97 12.38 40.33
N GLN A 396 10.10 11.37 40.20
CA GLN A 396 10.13 10.17 41.05
C GLN A 396 11.28 9.22 40.65
N GLU A 397 11.56 9.07 39.37
CA GLU A 397 12.66 8.25 38.84
C GLU A 397 14.02 8.93 39.07
N GLY A 398 14.13 10.25 38.95
CA GLY A 398 15.33 11.01 39.26
C GLY A 398 15.66 11.10 40.76
N ALA A 399 14.71 10.79 41.64
CA ALA A 399 14.95 10.65 43.08
C ALA A 399 15.59 9.30 43.45
N GLN A 400 15.57 8.32 42.55
CA GLN A 400 16.32 7.08 42.65
C GLN A 400 17.44 7.12 41.62
N GLU A 401 18.63 7.58 41.99
CA GLU A 401 19.81 7.41 41.12
C GLU A 401 19.98 5.91 40.81
N PRO A 402 19.81 5.46 39.56
CA PRO A 402 20.06 4.06 39.23
C PRO A 402 21.57 3.82 39.32
N ALA A 403 21.96 2.73 40.00
CA ALA A 403 23.34 2.28 40.02
C ALA A 403 23.88 2.18 38.58
N PHE A 404 25.05 2.75 38.32
CA PHE A 404 25.68 2.77 36.99
C PHE A 404 25.78 1.34 36.43
N ASP A 405 25.00 1.03 35.41
CA ASP A 405 25.09 -0.24 34.68
C ASP A 405 26.10 -0.09 33.53
N PRO A 406 27.32 -0.64 33.68
CA PRO A 406 28.35 -0.55 32.64
C PRO A 406 27.98 -1.26 31.33
N MET A 407 26.90 -2.06 31.30
CA MET A 407 26.47 -2.85 30.13
C MET A 407 25.14 -2.39 29.53
N ALA A 408 24.56 -1.28 29.98
CA ALA A 408 23.26 -0.78 29.50
C ALA A 408 23.17 -0.60 27.97
N GLY A 409 24.31 -0.31 27.31
CA GLY A 409 24.41 -0.14 25.85
C GLY A 409 24.78 -1.40 25.07
N GLY A 410 24.90 -2.57 25.70
CA GLY A 410 25.35 -3.81 25.06
C GLY A 410 26.87 -3.93 24.83
N TYR A 411 27.64 -2.90 25.22
CA TYR A 411 29.10 -2.87 25.21
C TYR A 411 29.58 -2.19 26.50
N PRO A 412 30.70 -2.63 27.11
CA PRO A 412 31.18 -2.09 28.38
C PRO A 412 31.65 -0.64 28.23
N VAL A 413 31.04 0.26 28.99
CA VAL A 413 31.40 1.69 29.03
C VAL A 413 32.13 2.01 30.35
N PRO A 414 33.26 2.73 30.33
CA PRO A 414 33.94 3.15 31.56
C PRO A 414 33.11 4.14 32.39
N PRO A 415 33.14 4.07 33.73
CA PRO A 415 32.45 5.03 34.59
C PRO A 415 33.06 6.43 34.47
N LEU A 416 32.22 7.46 34.51
CA LEU A 416 32.66 8.85 34.61
C LEU A 416 33.18 9.17 36.03
N PRO A 417 33.99 10.24 36.21
CA PRO A 417 34.45 10.65 37.53
C PRO A 417 33.27 10.88 38.50
N GLY A 418 33.21 10.10 39.58
CA GLY A 418 32.12 10.13 40.57
C GLY A 418 31.15 8.95 40.53
N GLN A 419 31.24 8.05 39.54
CA GLN A 419 30.39 6.86 39.43
C GLN A 419 31.12 5.61 39.94
N ALA A 420 30.43 4.79 40.76
CA ALA A 420 30.95 3.52 41.26
C ALA A 420 30.29 2.34 40.55
N LEU A 421 31.08 1.30 40.24
CA LEU A 421 30.57 0.07 39.66
C LEU A 421 29.77 -0.73 40.72
N PRO A 422 28.64 -1.35 40.35
CA PRO A 422 27.93 -2.24 41.24
C PRO A 422 28.82 -3.45 41.60
N PRO A 423 28.73 -3.98 42.83
CA PRO A 423 29.53 -5.13 43.25
C PRO A 423 29.19 -6.34 42.37
N VAL A 424 30.19 -6.84 41.64
CA VAL A 424 30.04 -8.00 40.76
C VAL A 424 29.74 -9.24 41.63
N PRO A 425 28.63 -9.97 41.40
CA PRO A 425 28.39 -11.23 42.08
C PRO A 425 29.51 -12.20 41.72
N ARG A 426 30.28 -12.67 42.70
CA ARG A 426 31.30 -13.71 42.47
C ARG A 426 30.59 -14.94 41.92
N ARG A 427 30.78 -15.22 40.63
CA ARG A 427 30.29 -16.45 40.00
C ARG A 427 31.01 -17.63 40.68
N PRO A 428 30.30 -18.60 41.27
CA PRO A 428 30.95 -19.80 41.76
C PRO A 428 31.66 -20.50 40.60
N ALA A 429 32.88 -20.98 40.86
CA ALA A 429 33.70 -21.66 39.86
C ALA A 429 32.88 -22.78 39.22
N ARG A 430 32.67 -22.69 37.91
CA ARG A 430 31.93 -23.69 37.15
C ARG A 430 32.86 -24.90 37.03
N GLY A 431 32.64 -25.93 37.84
CA GLY A 431 33.29 -27.22 37.68
C GLY A 431 33.20 -27.68 36.23
N GLU A 432 34.26 -28.30 35.74
CA GLU A 432 34.40 -28.79 34.37
C GLU A 432 33.15 -29.56 33.96
N ARG A 433 32.35 -28.97 33.07
CA ARG A 433 31.25 -29.69 32.44
C ARG A 433 31.85 -30.55 31.34
N GLU A 434 31.78 -31.86 31.55
CA GLU A 434 32.04 -32.88 30.55
C GLU A 434 31.33 -32.52 29.25
N LEU A 435 32.12 -32.39 28.18
CA LEU A 435 31.65 -32.08 26.83
C LEU A 435 30.80 -33.27 26.35
N VAL A 436 29.48 -33.12 26.35
CA VAL A 436 28.59 -34.05 25.64
C VAL A 436 28.80 -33.84 24.14
N VAL A 437 29.72 -34.61 23.57
CA VAL A 437 29.90 -34.73 22.13
C VAL A 437 28.70 -35.49 21.58
N SER A 438 27.86 -34.82 20.78
CA SER A 438 26.85 -35.49 19.97
C SER A 438 27.54 -36.19 18.80
N GLY A 439 28.05 -37.41 19.04
CA GLY A 439 28.60 -38.29 18.02
C GLY A 439 27.62 -39.42 17.69
N ALA A 440 27.41 -39.67 16.40
CA ALA A 440 26.78 -40.88 15.91
C ALA A 440 27.50 -42.14 16.45
N PRO A 441 26.80 -43.28 16.64
CA PRO A 441 27.42 -44.48 17.15
C PRO A 441 28.28 -45.05 16.03
N ASP A 442 29.60 -44.88 16.15
CA ASP A 442 30.66 -45.78 15.65
C ASP A 442 31.95 -44.99 15.50
N THR A 443 32.65 -44.75 16.61
CA THR A 443 34.11 -44.62 16.60
C THR A 443 34.67 -45.10 17.93
N VAL A 444 35.34 -46.26 17.90
CA VAL A 444 36.21 -46.73 18.97
C VAL A 444 37.48 -45.86 18.92
N SER A 445 37.73 -45.05 19.94
CA SER A 445 39.02 -44.36 20.08
C SER A 445 39.94 -45.17 20.97
N ASP A 446 40.88 -45.82 20.33
CA ASP A 446 42.08 -46.40 20.90
C ASP A 446 42.95 -45.28 21.51
N ARG A 447 43.36 -45.42 22.77
CA ARG A 447 44.40 -44.61 23.41
C ARG A 447 45.20 -45.49 24.37
N GLY A 448 46.21 -46.15 23.82
CA GLY A 448 47.42 -46.50 24.56
C GLY A 448 48.38 -45.30 24.63
N ASP A 449 49.10 -45.22 25.76
CA ASP A 449 50.49 -44.77 25.97
C ASP A 449 50.91 -43.37 25.44
N THR A 450 51.61 -42.47 26.15
CA THR A 450 52.65 -42.58 27.18
C THR A 450 53.00 -41.17 27.74
N GLU A 451 53.62 -41.17 28.92
CA GLU A 451 54.65 -40.23 29.43
C GLU A 451 54.33 -38.78 29.84
N GLY A 452 54.82 -38.45 31.05
CA GLY A 452 54.91 -37.08 31.57
C GLY A 452 54.90 -36.99 33.10
N LYS A 453 55.85 -37.66 33.78
CA LYS A 453 56.15 -37.44 35.21
C LYS A 453 57.11 -36.26 35.39
N GLU A 454 57.12 -35.74 36.62
CA GLU A 454 58.01 -34.73 37.25
C GLU A 454 57.47 -33.28 37.20
N ALA A 455 57.45 -32.48 38.26
CA ALA A 455 58.01 -32.62 39.61
C ALA A 455 57.19 -31.84 40.63
N SER A 456 57.13 -32.36 41.85
CA SER A 456 56.85 -31.65 43.09
C SER A 456 58.11 -30.92 43.54
N ASP A 457 57.98 -29.68 44.01
CA ASP A 457 58.81 -29.09 45.08
C ASP A 457 57.94 -28.08 45.84
N ASP A 458 58.00 -28.19 47.17
CA ASP A 458 57.65 -27.27 48.26
C ASP A 458 56.71 -26.07 48.05
#